data_AF-A0A9Q9CZR8-F1
#
_entry.id   AF-A0A9Q9CZR8-F1
#
_cell.length_a   1.000
_cell.length_b   1.000
_cell.length_c   1.000
_cell.angle_alpha   90.00
_cell.angle_beta   90.00
_cell.angle_gamma   90.00
#
_symmetry.space_group_name_H-M   'P 1'
#
loop_
_entity.id
_entity.type
_entity.pdbx_description
1 polymer ?
#
loop_
_entity_poly.entity_id
_entity_poly.type
_entity_poly.pdbx_seq_one_letter_code
_entity_poly.pdbx_strand_id
1 'polypeptide(L)'
;MNINQHLTKLFGIITNRLQQCVFNKLKQLHALLDSKVADTYVVWCPSELSAYISEGSDSYEVLLRAEQQFGVCISSCVTTIDIETIMTMVYTATDMQCKYHKVS
;
A
#
# COMPACT_ATOMS: atom_id res chain seq x y z
N MET A 1 53.09 20.07 15.31
CA MET A 1 51.75 19.95 14.70
C MET A 1 50.73 19.92 15.84
N ASN A 2 49.77 20.85 15.86
CA ASN A 2 48.89 21.08 17.01
C ASN A 2 47.75 20.05 17.03
N ILE A 3 47.62 19.29 18.12
CA ILE A 3 46.61 18.22 18.31
C ILE A 3 45.19 18.70 17.96
N ASN A 4 44.89 19.97 18.23
CA ASN A 4 43.60 20.58 17.91
C ASN A 4 43.30 20.59 16.40
N GLN A 5 44.31 20.78 15.53
CA GLN A 5 44.09 20.76 14.07
C GLN A 5 43.82 19.35 13.53
N HIS A 6 44.31 18.30 14.21
CA HIS A 6 44.02 16.92 13.84
C HIS A 6 42.60 16.52 14.26
N LEU A 7 42.16 16.92 15.44
CA LEU A 7 40.81 16.66 15.93
C LEU A 7 39.75 17.33 15.05
N THR A 8 39.95 18.58 14.61
CA THR A 8 39.01 19.27 13.71
C THR A 8 38.90 18.57 12.35
N LYS A 9 40.01 18.07 11.79
CA LYS A 9 40.00 17.31 10.53
C LYS A 9 39.26 15.97 10.68
N LEU A 10 39.53 15.23 11.76
CA LEU A 10 38.85 13.96 12.05
C LEU A 10 37.33 14.17 12.22
N PHE A 11 36.94 15.22 12.95
CA PHE A 11 35.53 15.54 13.17
C PHE A 11 34.82 15.87 11.85
N GLY A 12 35.46 16.66 10.98
CA GLY A 12 34.94 16.98 9.64
C GLY A 12 34.78 15.76 8.73
N ILE A 13 35.72 14.81 8.78
CA ILE A 13 35.63 13.56 8.02
C ILE A 13 34.46 12.69 8.51
N ILE A 14 34.29 12.59 9.83
CA ILE A 14 33.21 11.80 10.44
C ILE A 14 31.84 12.40 10.10
N THR A 15 31.68 13.72 10.22
CA THR A 15 30.41 14.40 9.87
C THR A 15 30.07 14.24 8.39
N ASN A 16 31.05 14.38 7.49
CA ASN A 16 30.82 14.25 6.05
C ASN A 16 30.45 12.81 5.65
N ARG A 17 31.10 11.80 6.26
CA ARG A 17 30.74 10.38 6.05
C ARG A 17 29.35 10.04 6.58
N LEU A 18 28.97 10.58 7.74
CA LEU A 18 27.62 10.40 8.30
C LEU A 18 26.56 11.02 7.40
N GLN A 19 26.79 12.24 6.90
CA GLN A 19 25.89 12.91 5.97
C GLN A 19 25.73 12.12 4.66
N GLN A 20 26.83 11.64 4.06
CA GLN A 20 26.77 10.79 2.86
C GLN A 20 26.00 9.49 3.10
N CYS A 21 26.18 8.85 4.26
CA CYS A 21 25.48 7.63 4.62
C CYS A 21 23.97 7.85 4.73
N VAL A 22 23.54 8.93 5.39
CA VAL A 22 22.12 9.32 5.48
C VAL A 22 21.54 9.63 4.11
N PHE A 23 22.28 10.36 3.27
CA PHE A 23 21.82 10.72 1.93
C PHE A 23 21.67 9.50 1.01
N ASN A 24 22.57 8.52 1.11
CA ASN A 24 22.47 7.27 0.37
C ASN A 24 21.27 6.43 0.81
N LYS A 25 20.98 6.37 2.12
CA LYS A 25 19.76 5.69 2.62
C LYS A 25 18.49 6.37 2.12
N LEU A 26 18.45 7.71 2.11
CA LEU A 26 17.32 8.45 1.55
C LEU A 26 17.14 8.20 0.06
N LYS A 27 18.23 8.17 -0.72
CA LYS A 27 18.17 7.81 -2.15
C LYS A 27 17.68 6.39 -2.40
N GLN A 28 18.12 5.43 -1.59
CA GLN A 28 17.65 4.05 -1.66
C GLN A 28 16.16 3.95 -1.32
N LEU A 29 15.70 4.68 -0.31
CA LEU A 29 14.28 4.75 0.06
C LEU A 29 13.43 5.38 -1.05
N HIS A 30 13.91 6.47 -1.66
CA HIS A 30 13.25 7.14 -2.78
C HIS A 30 13.17 6.21 -4.00
N ALA A 31 14.26 5.52 -4.34
CA ALA A 31 14.28 4.53 -5.41
C ALA A 31 13.34 3.35 -5.14
N LEU A 32 13.20 2.92 -3.88
CA LEU A 32 12.24 1.89 -3.47
C LEU A 32 10.78 2.37 -3.61
N LEU A 33 10.50 3.61 -3.23
CA LEU A 33 9.17 4.23 -3.38
C LEU A 33 8.82 4.46 -4.86
N ASP A 34 9.77 4.95 -5.65
CA ASP A 34 9.62 5.14 -7.10
C ASP A 34 9.49 3.81 -7.85
N SER A 35 10.02 2.71 -7.30
CA SER A 35 9.93 1.38 -7.89
C SER A 35 8.61 0.65 -7.62
N LYS A 36 7.78 1.13 -6.67
CA LYS A 36 6.47 0.53 -6.40
C LYS A 36 5.43 1.11 -7.36
N VAL A 37 5.22 0.39 -8.46
CA VAL A 37 4.04 0.61 -9.31
C VAL A 37 2.80 0.35 -8.45
N ALA A 38 1.86 1.30 -8.45
CA ALA A 38 0.58 1.11 -7.79
C ALA A 38 -0.21 0.03 -8.54
N ASP A 39 -0.67 -0.97 -7.81
CA ASP A 39 -1.51 -2.04 -8.33
C ASP A 39 -2.98 -1.61 -8.29
N THR A 40 -3.79 -2.16 -9.19
CA THR A 40 -5.23 -1.92 -9.18
C THR A 40 -5.95 -3.11 -8.58
N TYR A 41 -6.89 -2.83 -7.68
CA TYR A 41 -7.69 -3.81 -6.96
C TYR A 41 -9.18 -3.52 -7.17
N VAL A 42 -9.98 -4.57 -7.28
CA VAL A 42 -11.44 -4.49 -7.12
C VAL A 42 -11.76 -4.84 -5.67
N VAL A 43 -12.52 -3.97 -5.00
CA VAL A 43 -12.92 -4.10 -3.59
C VAL A 43 -14.43 -4.25 -3.51
N TRP A 44 -14.94 -5.13 -2.66
CA TRP A 44 -16.38 -5.32 -2.43
C TRP A 44 -16.67 -5.71 -0.98
N CYS A 45 -17.90 -5.43 -0.55
CA CYS A 45 -18.43 -5.86 0.73
C CYS A 45 -19.19 -7.19 0.57
N PRO A 46 -18.77 -8.29 1.23
CA PRO A 46 -19.52 -9.56 1.20
C PRO A 46 -20.97 -9.41 1.70
N SER A 47 -21.23 -8.48 2.61
CA SER A 47 -22.58 -8.16 3.10
C SER A 47 -23.48 -7.52 2.05
N GLU A 48 -22.92 -6.78 1.09
CA GLU A 48 -23.69 -6.24 -0.04
C GLU A 48 -23.92 -7.32 -1.10
N LEU A 49 -22.91 -8.17 -1.34
CA LEU A 49 -23.03 -9.30 -2.27
C LEU A 49 -24.09 -10.31 -1.82
N SER A 50 -24.21 -10.56 -0.52
CA SER A 50 -25.19 -11.49 0.05
C SER A 50 -26.64 -11.04 -0.15
N ALA A 51 -26.89 -9.76 -0.46
CA ALA A 51 -28.21 -9.27 -0.84
C ALA A 51 -28.66 -9.77 -2.22
N TYR A 52 -27.71 -10.20 -3.07
CA TYR A 52 -27.97 -10.63 -4.45
C TYR A 52 -27.78 -12.14 -4.62
N ILE A 53 -26.81 -12.73 -3.92
CA ILE A 53 -26.47 -14.15 -4.04
C ILE A 53 -26.48 -14.79 -2.66
N SER A 54 -27.39 -15.76 -2.47
CA SER A 54 -27.51 -16.54 -1.24
C SER A 54 -26.42 -17.62 -1.09
N GLU A 55 -25.65 -17.89 -2.14
CA GLU A 55 -24.53 -18.83 -2.10
C GLU A 55 -23.40 -18.22 -1.28
N GLY A 56 -23.01 -18.88 -0.18
CA GLY A 56 -21.99 -18.43 0.78
C GLY A 56 -20.55 -18.38 0.25
N SER A 57 -20.37 -18.10 -1.04
CA SER A 57 -19.08 -17.86 -1.67
C SER A 57 -18.97 -16.36 -1.97
N ASP A 58 -18.03 -15.70 -1.32
CA ASP A 58 -17.72 -14.28 -1.48
C ASP A 58 -16.46 -14.10 -2.36
N SER A 59 -16.36 -14.92 -3.41
CA SER A 59 -15.26 -14.88 -4.37
C SER A 59 -15.46 -13.76 -5.41
N TYR A 60 -14.36 -13.39 -6.07
CA TYR A 60 -14.39 -12.39 -7.13
C TYR A 60 -15.27 -12.84 -8.32
N GLU A 61 -15.27 -14.13 -8.66
CA GLU A 61 -16.12 -14.68 -9.72
C GLU A 61 -17.61 -14.66 -9.37
N VAL A 62 -17.96 -14.75 -8.09
CA VAL A 62 -19.35 -14.61 -7.62
C VAL A 62 -19.78 -13.15 -7.73
N LEU A 63 -18.92 -12.22 -7.32
CA LEU A 63 -19.14 -10.78 -7.49
C LEU A 63 -19.41 -10.43 -8.97
N LEU A 64 -18.50 -10.84 -9.87
CA LEU A 64 -18.65 -10.54 -11.31
C LEU A 64 -19.96 -11.11 -11.87
N ARG A 65 -20.34 -12.33 -11.46
CA ARG A 65 -21.62 -12.92 -11.85
C ARG A 65 -22.81 -12.14 -11.30
N ALA A 66 -22.75 -11.67 -10.06
CA ALA A 66 -23.81 -10.85 -9.47
C ALA A 66 -23.99 -9.54 -10.24
N GLU A 67 -22.91 -8.80 -10.47
CA GLU A 67 -22.96 -7.52 -11.20
C GLU A 67 -23.51 -7.70 -12.61
N GLN A 68 -23.08 -8.76 -13.31
CA GLN A 68 -23.57 -9.07 -14.65
C GLN A 68 -25.04 -9.52 -14.66
N GLN A 69 -25.45 -10.39 -13.73
CA GLN A 69 -26.79 -10.97 -13.69
C GLN A 69 -27.85 -9.94 -13.29
N PHE A 70 -27.53 -9.09 -12.31
CA PHE A 70 -28.47 -8.13 -11.74
C PHE A 70 -28.30 -6.71 -12.31
N GLY A 71 -27.27 -6.47 -13.12
CA GLY A 71 -26.99 -5.15 -13.69
C GLY A 71 -26.65 -4.10 -12.63
N VAL A 72 -26.01 -4.52 -11.55
CA VAL A 72 -25.62 -3.68 -10.41
C VAL A 72 -24.12 -3.49 -10.37
N CYS A 73 -23.66 -2.42 -9.73
CA CYS A 73 -22.25 -2.20 -9.41
C CYS A 73 -22.14 -2.16 -7.88
N ILE A 74 -21.63 -3.24 -7.29
CA ILE A 74 -21.49 -3.43 -5.84
C ILE A 74 -20.01 -3.63 -5.45
N SER A 75 -19.14 -3.22 -6.36
CA SER A 75 -17.70 -3.20 -6.20
C SER A 75 -17.13 -1.82 -6.53
N SER A 76 -15.87 -1.61 -6.17
CA SER A 76 -15.15 -0.37 -6.43
C SER A 76 -13.70 -0.65 -6.79
N CYS A 77 -13.16 0.08 -7.76
CA CYS A 77 -11.75 -0.02 -8.14
C CYS A 77 -10.89 0.93 -7.30
N VAL A 78 -9.79 0.41 -6.76
CA VAL A 78 -8.81 1.15 -5.96
C VAL A 78 -7.42 0.88 -6.50
N THR A 79 -6.70 1.94 -6.86
CA THR A 79 -5.28 1.87 -7.25
C THR A 79 -4.40 2.30 -6.09
N THR A 80 -3.54 1.42 -5.62
CA THR A 80 -2.70 1.67 -4.43
C THR A 80 -1.43 0.82 -4.45
N ILE A 81 -0.41 1.28 -3.74
CA ILE A 81 0.83 0.53 -3.46
C ILE A 81 0.69 -0.39 -2.23
N ASP A 82 -0.38 -0.22 -1.45
CA ASP A 82 -0.62 -0.94 -0.20
C ASP A 82 -2.14 -1.03 0.07
N ILE A 83 -2.76 -2.10 -0.43
CA ILE A 83 -4.19 -2.36 -0.25
C ILE A 83 -4.54 -2.77 1.18
N GLU A 84 -3.64 -3.44 1.89
CA GLU A 84 -3.86 -3.92 3.25
C GLU A 84 -4.07 -2.77 4.23
N THR A 85 -3.25 -1.72 4.09
CA THR A 85 -3.42 -0.50 4.88
C THR A 85 -4.79 0.14 4.60
N ILE A 86 -5.23 0.21 3.34
CA ILE A 86 -6.55 0.76 3.00
C ILE A 86 -7.67 -0.09 3.61
N MET A 87 -7.60 -1.42 3.50
CA MET A 87 -8.61 -2.32 4.07
C MET A 87 -8.69 -2.18 5.59
N THR A 88 -7.54 -2.06 6.25
CA THR A 88 -7.46 -1.84 7.70
C THR A 88 -8.11 -0.51 8.09
N MET A 89 -7.86 0.57 7.33
CA MET A 89 -8.49 1.87 7.58
C MET A 89 -10.00 1.84 7.37
N VAL A 90 -10.48 1.16 6.31
CA VAL A 90 -11.92 0.99 6.06
C VAL A 90 -12.58 0.24 7.20
N TYR A 91 -12.02 -0.91 7.61
CA TYR A 91 -12.54 -1.68 8.74
C TYR A 91 -12.57 -0.83 10.02
N THR A 92 -11.48 -0.11 10.33
CA THR A 92 -11.40 0.73 11.52
C THR A 92 -12.43 1.86 11.51
N ALA A 93 -12.70 2.46 10.34
CA ALA A 93 -13.62 3.59 10.21
C ALA A 93 -15.10 3.19 10.13
N THR A 94 -15.40 1.99 9.63
CA THR A 94 -16.76 1.59 9.25
C THR A 94 -17.24 0.29 9.91
N ASP A 95 -16.34 -0.46 10.55
CA ASP A 95 -16.56 -1.84 11.03
C ASP A 95 -16.97 -2.82 9.92
N MET A 96 -16.74 -2.46 8.65
CA MET A 96 -17.06 -3.31 7.49
C MET A 96 -15.83 -4.11 7.05
N GLN A 97 -16.00 -5.43 6.95
CA GLN A 97 -14.98 -6.32 6.39
C GLN A 97 -15.13 -6.41 4.87
N CYS A 98 -14.31 -5.66 4.15
CA CYS A 98 -14.26 -5.73 2.69
C CYS A 98 -13.32 -6.85 2.22
N LYS A 99 -13.58 -7.36 1.02
CA LYS A 99 -12.67 -8.21 0.25
C LYS A 99 -12.12 -7.47 -0.94
N TYR A 100 -10.97 -7.93 -1.44
CA TYR A 100 -10.33 -7.33 -2.59
C TYR A 100 -9.68 -8.38 -3.50
N HIS A 101 -9.52 -8.03 -4.77
CA HIS A 101 -8.86 -8.86 -5.79
C HIS A 101 -7.96 -7.98 -6.67
N LYS A 102 -6.69 -8.35 -6.82
CA LYS A 102 -5.75 -7.62 -7.69
C LYS A 102 -6.07 -7.91 -9.16
N VAL A 103 -6.21 -6.85 -9.96
CA VAL A 103 -6.54 -6.96 -11.40
C VAL A 103 -5.41 -6.50 -12.32
N SER A 104 -4.44 -5.72 -11.83
CA SER A 104 -3.24 -5.32 -12.57
C SER A 104 -2.09 -5.04 -11.63
#